data_AF-A0A0G3EK62-F1
#
_entry.id   AF-A0A0G3EK62-F1
#
_cell.length_a   1.000
_cell.length_b   1.000
_cell.length_c   1.000
_cell.angle_alpha   90.00
_cell.angle_beta   90.00
_cell.angle_gamma   90.00
#
_symmetry.space_group_name_H-M   'P 1'
#
loop_
_entity.id
_entity.type
_entity.pdbx_description
1 polymer ?
#
loop_
_entity_poly.entity_id
_entity_poly.type
_entity_poly.pdbx_seq_one_letter_code
_entity_poly.pdbx_strand_id
1 'polypeptide(L)'
;MKDYRKARKTVDVSVGESVRIMRELQELSQTDLAELTGIPQSTLSGIENNRINLGVERAKTLARALRCHPAVLVFPGWDIKDRPAA
;
A
#
# COMPACT_ATOMS: atom_id res chain seq x y z
N MET A 1 9.84 10.24 28.82
CA MET A 1 8.58 9.96 28.08
C MET A 1 7.34 10.18 28.97
N LYS A 2 7.16 11.36 29.59
CA LYS A 2 5.97 11.61 30.44
C LYS A 2 4.77 12.20 29.67
N ASP A 3 5.00 12.70 28.46
CA ASP A 3 3.96 13.40 27.66
C ASP A 3 3.66 12.74 26.30
N TYR A 4 4.02 11.46 26.13
CA TYR A 4 3.67 10.73 24.90
C TYR A 4 2.15 10.50 24.84
N ARG A 5 1.48 11.10 23.86
CA ARG A 5 0.09 10.81 23.50
C ARG A 5 0.06 10.18 22.11
N LYS A 6 -0.47 8.95 22.01
CA LYS A 6 -0.65 8.27 20.72
C LYS A 6 -1.61 9.11 19.86
N ALA A 7 -1.24 9.35 18.61
CA ALA A 7 -2.14 9.97 17.65
C ALA A 7 -3.39 9.11 17.45
N ARG A 8 -4.55 9.75 17.36
CA ARG A 8 -5.81 9.05 17.09
C ARG A 8 -5.83 8.60 15.63
N LYS A 9 -5.97 7.29 15.39
CA LYS A 9 -6.22 6.76 14.04
C LYS A 9 -7.62 7.22 13.61
N THR A 10 -7.71 7.90 12.47
CA THR A 10 -8.96 8.48 11.95
C THR A 10 -9.59 7.65 10.85
N VAL A 11 -8.79 6.89 10.11
CA VAL A 11 -9.22 6.06 8.98
C VAL A 11 -8.44 4.74 8.96
N ASP A 12 -9.12 3.65 8.65
CA ASP A 12 -8.50 2.39 8.27
C ASP A 12 -8.18 2.41 6.77
N VAL A 13 -6.93 2.12 6.43
CA VAL A 13 -6.46 2.09 5.05
C VAL A 13 -6.21 0.64 4.65
N SER A 14 -6.89 0.19 3.60
CA SER A 14 -6.65 -1.13 3.02
C SER A 14 -5.35 -1.16 2.21
N VAL A 15 -4.87 -2.36 1.87
CA VAL A 15 -3.69 -2.54 1.00
C VAL A 15 -3.95 -1.92 -0.38
N GLY A 16 -5.14 -2.11 -0.95
CA GLY A 16 -5.52 -1.50 -2.23
C GLY A 16 -5.51 0.02 -2.18
N GLU A 17 -6.06 0.61 -1.12
CA GLU A 17 -6.03 2.07 -0.92
C GLU A 17 -4.62 2.59 -0.72
N SER A 18 -3.75 1.87 -0.01
CA SER A 18 -2.34 2.26 0.13
C SER A 18 -1.63 2.37 -1.21
N VAL A 19 -1.83 1.39 -2.11
CA VAL A 19 -1.30 1.45 -3.48
C VAL A 19 -1.86 2.64 -4.24
N ARG A 20 -3.18 2.88 -4.17
CA ARG A 20 -3.83 4.00 -4.83
C ARG A 20 -3.30 5.35 -4.34
N ILE A 21 -3.21 5.54 -3.03
CA ILE A 21 -2.70 6.75 -2.39
C ILE A 21 -1.27 7.00 -2.85
N MET A 22 -0.40 5.98 -2.79
CA MET A 22 0.98 6.11 -3.21
C MET A 22 1.12 6.42 -4.70
N ARG A 23 0.26 5.86 -5.56
CA ARG A 23 0.20 6.16 -6.99
C ARG A 23 -0.20 7.63 -7.24
N GLU A 24 -1.29 8.07 -6.62
CA GLU A 24 -1.83 9.42 -6.80
C GLU A 24 -0.89 10.50 -6.22
N LEU A 25 -0.19 10.21 -5.12
CA LEU A 25 0.87 11.07 -4.59
C LEU A 25 2.07 11.25 -5.54
N GLN A 26 2.24 10.33 -6.49
CA GLN A 26 3.24 10.44 -7.56
C GLN A 26 2.65 10.93 -8.88
N GLU A 27 1.41 11.42 -8.87
CA GLU A 27 0.72 11.97 -10.04
C GLU A 27 0.57 10.98 -11.20
N LEU A 28 0.62 9.67 -10.91
CA LEU A 28 0.51 8.62 -11.92
C LEU A 28 -0.95 8.20 -12.10
N SER A 29 -1.37 7.99 -13.34
CA SER A 29 -2.59 7.22 -13.64
C SER A 29 -2.34 5.72 -13.46
N GLN A 30 -3.42 4.92 -13.44
CA GLN A 30 -3.25 3.45 -13.43
C GLN A 30 -2.58 2.94 -14.71
N THR A 31 -2.74 3.65 -15.83
CA THR A 31 -2.07 3.33 -17.10
C THR A 31 -0.57 3.62 -17.00
N ASP A 32 -0.18 4.77 -16.45
CA ASP A 32 1.24 5.11 -16.28
C ASP A 32 1.93 4.11 -15.36
N LEU A 33 1.28 3.74 -14.25
CA LEU A 33 1.80 2.71 -13.35
C LEU A 33 1.87 1.34 -14.03
N ALA A 34 0.94 1.01 -14.91
CA ALA A 34 0.97 -0.23 -15.68
C ALA A 34 2.20 -0.27 -16.61
N GLU A 35 2.48 0.82 -17.30
CA GLU A 35 3.65 0.96 -18.17
C GLU A 35 4.96 0.85 -17.38
N LEU A 36 5.06 1.51 -16.22
CA LEU A 36 6.25 1.48 -15.37
C LEU A 36 6.54 0.11 -14.76
N THR A 37 5.51 -0.69 -14.52
CA THR A 37 5.63 -1.94 -13.75
C THR A 37 5.50 -3.21 -14.60
N GLY A 38 4.99 -3.08 -15.83
CA GLY A 38 4.57 -4.21 -16.66
C GLY A 38 3.36 -4.98 -16.11
N ILE A 39 2.70 -4.47 -15.07
CA ILE A 39 1.48 -5.08 -14.51
C ILE A 39 0.28 -4.54 -15.30
N PRO A 40 -0.63 -5.39 -15.81
CA PRO A 40 -1.79 -4.91 -16.55
C PRO A 40 -2.62 -3.90 -15.74
N GLN A 41 -3.08 -2.82 -16.37
CA GLN A 41 -3.90 -1.79 -15.73
C GLN A 41 -5.15 -2.39 -15.04
N SER A 42 -5.77 -3.41 -15.64
CA SER A 42 -6.91 -4.12 -15.03
C SER A 42 -6.53 -4.85 -13.74
N THR A 43 -5.30 -5.34 -13.64
CA THR A 43 -4.76 -5.95 -12.41
C THR A 43 -4.49 -4.90 -11.35
N LEU A 44 -3.92 -3.74 -11.72
CA LEU A 44 -3.73 -2.61 -10.81
C LEU A 44 -5.08 -2.11 -10.27
N SER A 45 -6.08 -1.94 -11.14
CA SER A 45 -7.45 -1.64 -10.74
C SER A 45 -8.05 -2.70 -9.81
N GLY A 46 -7.79 -3.98 -10.08
CA GLY A 46 -8.20 -5.07 -9.20
C GLY A 46 -7.56 -4.98 -7.81
N ILE A 47 -6.26 -4.65 -7.73
CA ILE A 47 -5.54 -4.46 -6.48
C ILE A 47 -6.05 -3.23 -5.72
N GLU A 48 -6.15 -2.07 -6.38
CA GLU A 48 -6.58 -0.81 -5.77
C GLU A 48 -8.01 -0.89 -5.21
N ASN A 49 -8.87 -1.72 -5.80
CA ASN A 49 -10.23 -1.95 -5.34
C ASN A 49 -10.37 -3.22 -4.47
N ASN A 50 -9.27 -3.77 -3.95
CA ASN A 50 -9.24 -4.95 -3.08
C ASN A 50 -9.89 -6.23 -3.66
N ARG A 51 -10.04 -6.31 -4.99
CA ARG A 51 -10.54 -7.50 -5.70
C ARG A 51 -9.43 -8.52 -6.00
N ILE A 52 -8.18 -8.07 -6.03
CA ILE A 52 -7.00 -8.91 -6.23
C ILE A 52 -6.05 -8.67 -5.06
N ASN A 53 -5.64 -9.75 -4.40
CA ASN A 53 -4.65 -9.66 -3.32
C ASN A 53 -3.27 -9.26 -3.86
N LEU A 54 -2.62 -8.33 -3.15
CA LEU A 54 -1.25 -7.91 -3.47
C LEU A 54 -0.24 -8.91 -2.91
N GLY A 55 0.28 -9.79 -3.78
CA GLY A 55 1.37 -10.71 -3.43
C GLY A 55 2.72 -10.00 -3.25
N VAL A 56 3.64 -10.64 -2.54
CA VAL A 56 4.97 -10.09 -2.19
C VAL A 56 5.78 -9.65 -3.42
N GLU A 57 5.80 -10.44 -4.49
CA GLU A 57 6.56 -10.08 -5.69
C GLU A 57 5.99 -8.85 -6.40
N ARG A 58 4.66 -8.76 -6.52
CA ARG A 58 4.01 -7.55 -7.05
C ARG A 58 4.22 -6.35 -6.13
N ALA A 59 4.21 -6.54 -4.81
CA ALA A 59 4.50 -5.47 -3.87
C ALA A 59 5.92 -4.93 -4.06
N LYS A 60 6.93 -5.79 -4.28
CA LYS A 60 8.30 -5.36 -4.60
C LYS A 60 8.37 -4.57 -5.91
N THR A 61 7.67 -5.03 -6.96
CA THR A 61 7.63 -4.32 -8.26
C THR A 61 6.98 -2.95 -8.12
N LEU A 62 5.80 -2.89 -7.50
CA LEU A 62 5.09 -1.62 -7.24
C LEU A 62 5.92 -0.67 -6.38
N ALA A 63 6.55 -1.17 -5.33
CA ALA A 63 7.35 -0.36 -4.43
C ALA A 63 8.56 0.29 -5.13
N ARG A 64 9.19 -0.41 -6.08
CA ARG A 64 10.25 0.17 -6.91
C ARG A 64 9.73 1.28 -7.82
N ALA A 65 8.61 1.04 -8.50
CA ALA A 65 8.00 2.05 -9.39
C ALA A 65 7.53 3.28 -8.61
N LEU A 66 6.91 3.06 -7.44
CA LEU A 66 6.39 4.08 -6.54
C LEU A 66 7.45 4.63 -5.56
N ARG A 67 8.73 4.27 -5.73
CA ARG A 67 9.87 4.74 -4.92
C ARG A 67 9.63 4.70 -3.41
N CYS A 68 9.01 3.62 -2.93
CA CYS A 68 8.72 3.40 -1.52
C CYS A 68 9.23 2.04 -1.06
N HIS A 69 9.22 1.80 0.25
CA HIS A 69 9.51 0.48 0.80
C HIS A 69 8.26 -0.41 0.67
N PRO A 70 8.36 -1.70 0.29
CA PRO A 70 7.19 -2.57 0.11
C PRO A 70 6.25 -2.63 1.31
N ALA A 71 6.80 -2.54 2.52
CA ALA A 71 6.04 -2.52 3.78
C ALA A 71 4.99 -1.39 3.83
N VAL A 72 5.25 -0.25 3.17
CA VAL A 72 4.29 0.88 3.11
C VAL A 72 3.01 0.45 2.38
N LEU A 73 3.14 -0.38 1.34
CA LEU A 73 2.00 -0.85 0.54
C LEU A 73 1.22 -1.94 1.25
N VAL A 74 1.92 -2.92 1.83
CA VAL A 74 1.29 -4.14 2.37
C VAL A 74 0.91 -4.04 3.85
N PHE A 75 1.42 -3.05 4.58
CA PHE A 75 1.16 -2.86 6.02
C PHE A 75 0.72 -1.42 6.39
N PRO A 76 -0.28 -0.83 5.70
CA PRO A 76 -0.67 0.58 5.90
C PRO A 76 -1.25 0.92 7.29
N GLY A 77 -1.47 -0.08 8.15
CA GLY A 77 -2.00 0.12 9.50
C GLY A 77 -1.53 -0.93 10.51
N TRP A 78 -0.37 -1.55 10.28
CA TRP A 78 0.17 -2.57 11.18
C TRP A 78 0.67 -1.96 12.50
N ASP A 79 0.26 -2.53 13.63
CA ASP A 79 0.69 -2.14 14.97
C ASP A 79 1.09 -3.41 15.74
N ILE A 80 2.14 -3.32 16.56
CA ILE A 80 2.72 -4.42 17.34
C ILE A 80 1.78 -4.83 18.50
N LYS A 81 0.81 -3.97 18.86
CA LYS A 81 0.02 -4.11 20.10
C LYS A 81 -1.13 -5.13 20.06
N ASP A 82 -1.43 -5.78 18.94
CA ASP A 82 -2.66 -6.57 18.79
C ASP A 82 -2.55 -8.10 19.00
N ARG A 83 -1.40 -8.65 19.39
CA ARG A 83 -1.34 -10.02 19.97
C ARG A 83 0.01 -10.34 20.61
N PRO A 84 0.06 -11.03 21.78
CA PRO A 84 1.25 -11.80 22.11
C PRO A 84 1.48 -12.85 21.01
N ALA A 85 2.73 -13.02 20.60
CA ALA A 85 3.10 -14.13 19.72
C ALA A 85 2.61 -15.44 20.38
N ALA A 86 1.81 -16.21 19.63
CA ALA A 86 1.37 -17.54 20.05
C ALA A 86 2.48 -18.56 19.82
#